data_AF-A0A838BQW5-F1
#
_entry.id   AF-A0A838BQW5-F1
#
_cell.length_a   1.000
_cell.length_b   1.000
_cell.length_c   1.000
_cell.angle_alpha   90.00
_cell.angle_beta   90.00
_cell.angle_gamma   90.00
#
_symmetry.space_group_name_H-M   'P 1'
#
loop_
_entity.id
_entity.type
_entity.pdbx_description
1 polymer ?
#
loop_
_entity_poly.entity_id
_entity_poly.type
_entity_poly.pdbx_seq_one_letter_code
_entity_poly.pdbx_strand_id
1 'polypeptide(L)'
;MTLFEDRERSFEQMFAHDEEARFRALARRNRLLGQWAASQLGLKGQKADDFVAEIGRSLVARVVDEGLVGKLRSDFEANGVDLSDEQIRQKMAELMAAAMIQIRSTTW
;
A
#
# COMPACT_ATOMS: atom_id res chain seq x y z
N MET A 1 -11.92 10.05 -37.62
CA MET A 1 -11.88 10.57 -36.24
C MET A 1 -13.11 11.45 -36.07
N THR A 2 -14.11 10.91 -35.40
CA THR A 2 -15.32 11.60 -35.00
C THR A 2 -15.18 12.12 -33.57
N LEU A 3 -15.94 13.15 -33.21
CA LEU A 3 -15.96 13.73 -31.85
C LEU A 3 -16.22 12.68 -30.75
N PHE A 4 -16.96 11.61 -31.08
CA PHE A 4 -17.27 10.52 -30.14
C PHE A 4 -16.05 9.62 -29.90
N GLU A 5 -15.32 9.24 -30.94
CA GLU A 5 -14.08 8.44 -30.84
C GLU A 5 -12.99 9.19 -30.05
N ASP A 6 -12.87 10.51 -30.24
CA ASP A 6 -11.89 11.34 -29.51
C ASP A 6 -12.22 11.44 -28.01
N ARG A 7 -13.52 11.50 -27.67
CA ARG A 7 -13.97 11.49 -26.26
C ARG A 7 -13.71 10.14 -25.62
N GLU A 8 -14.07 9.05 -26.29
CA GLU A 8 -13.86 7.68 -25.79
C GLU A 8 -12.38 7.43 -25.47
N ARG A 9 -11.47 7.74 -26.40
CA ARG A 9 -10.01 7.63 -26.17
C ARG A 9 -9.50 8.51 -25.04
N SER A 10 -10.09 9.70 -24.86
CA SER A 10 -9.70 10.60 -23.77
C SER A 10 -10.13 10.04 -22.41
N PHE A 11 -11.31 9.44 -22.32
CA PHE A 11 -11.77 8.77 -21.12
C PHE A 11 -10.91 7.54 -20.81
N GLU A 12 -10.64 6.66 -21.77
CA GLU A 12 -9.79 5.48 -21.58
C GLU A 12 -8.40 5.84 -21.07
N GLN A 13 -7.76 6.86 -21.65
CA GLN A 13 -6.46 7.34 -21.19
C GLN A 13 -6.50 7.90 -19.77
N MET A 14 -7.55 8.65 -19.42
CA MET A 14 -7.74 9.17 -18.06
C MET A 14 -7.93 8.03 -17.05
N PHE A 15 -8.76 7.04 -17.39
CA PHE A 15 -8.97 5.85 -16.54
C PHE A 15 -7.67 5.06 -16.34
N ALA A 16 -6.91 4.81 -17.40
CA ALA A 16 -5.64 4.09 -17.31
C ALA A 16 -4.63 4.83 -16.44
N HIS A 17 -4.52 6.15 -16.60
CA HIS A 17 -3.63 6.98 -15.77
C HIS A 17 -4.05 6.97 -14.30
N ASP A 18 -5.35 7.08 -14.01
CA ASP A 18 -5.87 7.06 -12.64
C ASP A 18 -5.67 5.69 -11.97
N GLU A 19 -5.88 4.59 -12.69
CA GLU A 19 -5.60 3.25 -12.17
C GLU A 19 -4.10 3.04 -11.92
N GLU A 20 -3.24 3.50 -12.84
CA GLU A 20 -1.80 3.40 -12.67
C GLU A 20 -1.32 4.20 -11.45
N ALA A 21 -1.82 5.43 -11.28
CA ALA A 21 -1.50 6.27 -10.14
C ALA A 21 -1.96 5.62 -8.82
N ARG A 22 -3.17 5.04 -8.79
CA ARG A 22 -3.69 4.29 -7.63
C ARG A 22 -2.85 3.06 -7.34
N PHE A 23 -2.47 2.28 -8.35
CA PHE A 23 -1.64 1.10 -8.18
C PHE A 23 -0.27 1.45 -7.60
N ARG A 24 0.37 2.49 -8.15
CA ARG A 24 1.64 3.01 -7.61
C ARG A 24 1.48 3.45 -6.15
N ALA A 25 0.37 4.11 -5.81
CA ALA A 25 0.07 4.57 -4.44
C ALA A 25 -0.10 3.42 -3.46
N LEU A 26 -0.86 2.38 -3.84
CA LEU A 26 -1.01 1.19 -3.02
C LEU A 26 0.31 0.43 -2.84
N ALA A 27 1.11 0.30 -3.91
CA ALA A 27 2.42 -0.34 -3.82
C ALA A 27 3.34 0.40 -2.85
N ARG A 28 3.34 1.74 -2.93
CA ARG A 28 4.13 2.57 -2.03
C ARG A 28 3.64 2.51 -0.59
N ARG A 29 2.33 2.59 -0.37
CA ARG A 29 1.70 2.42 0.94
C ARG A 29 2.10 1.08 1.57
N ASN A 30 1.98 -0.03 0.84
CA ASN A 30 2.30 -1.36 1.36
C ASN A 30 3.78 -1.50 1.72
N ARG A 31 4.68 -0.90 0.94
CA ARG A 31 6.10 -0.86 1.29
C ARG A 31 6.33 -0.10 2.60
N LEU A 32 5.72 1.07 2.77
CA LEU A 32 5.84 1.85 4.00
C LEU A 32 5.22 1.11 5.20
N LEU A 33 4.10 0.41 4.98
CA LEU A 33 3.43 -0.39 6.01
C LEU A 33 4.29 -1.55 6.48
N GLY A 34 4.93 -2.28 5.55
CA GLY A 34 5.87 -3.33 5.89
C GLY A 34 7.06 -2.82 6.69
N GLN A 35 7.58 -1.62 6.36
CA GLN A 35 8.70 -1.02 7.09
C GLN A 35 8.30 -0.63 8.51
N TRP A 36 7.12 -0.01 8.66
CA TRP A 36 6.56 0.33 9.95
C TRP A 36 6.33 -0.91 10.82
N ALA A 37 5.68 -1.94 10.26
CA ALA A 37 5.40 -3.18 10.97
C ALA A 37 6.68 -3.94 11.35
N ALA A 38 7.67 -4.02 10.45
CA ALA A 38 8.97 -4.60 10.76
C ALA A 38 9.67 -3.87 11.91
N SER A 39 9.54 -2.54 11.98
CA SER A 39 10.06 -1.75 13.11
C SER A 39 9.32 -2.03 14.42
N GLN A 40 8.00 -2.22 14.40
CA GLN A 40 7.22 -2.58 15.60
C GLN A 40 7.60 -3.98 16.10
N LEU A 41 7.84 -4.92 15.17
CA LEU A 41 8.29 -6.28 15.46
C LEU A 41 9.78 -6.38 15.85
N GLY A 42 10.52 -5.27 15.81
CA GLY A 42 11.96 -5.26 16.09
C GLY A 42 12.81 -6.03 15.09
N LEU A 43 12.30 -6.30 13.89
CA LEU A 43 13.03 -6.98 12.81
C LEU A 43 14.14 -6.08 12.28
N LYS A 44 15.30 -6.67 11.96
CA LYS A 44 16.47 -5.96 11.43
C LYS A 44 17.13 -6.74 10.30
N GLY A 45 17.85 -6.01 9.44
CA GLY A 45 18.59 -6.55 8.30
C GLY A 45 17.67 -7.34 7.37
N GLN A 46 18.14 -8.49 6.89
CA GLN A 46 17.44 -9.31 5.91
C GLN A 46 16.00 -9.68 6.34
N LYS A 47 15.76 -9.94 7.63
CA LYS A 47 14.41 -10.27 8.12
C LYS A 47 13.42 -9.13 7.94
N ALA A 48 13.87 -7.89 8.11
CA ALA A 48 13.02 -6.72 7.87
C ALA A 48 12.75 -6.55 6.37
N ASP A 49 13.77 -6.73 5.54
CA ASP A 49 13.63 -6.61 4.08
C ASP A 49 12.69 -7.67 3.50
N ASP A 50 12.80 -8.91 3.98
CA ASP A 50 11.93 -10.02 3.58
C ASP A 50 10.47 -9.76 3.99
N PHE A 51 10.24 -9.25 5.20
CA PHE A 51 8.92 -8.89 5.70
C PHE A 51 8.30 -7.75 4.87
N VAL A 52 9.08 -6.69 4.56
CA VAL A 52 8.64 -5.60 3.70
C VAL A 52 8.26 -6.11 2.30
N ALA A 53 9.06 -7.02 1.73
CA ALA A 53 8.79 -7.62 0.43
C ALA A 53 7.53 -8.51 0.46
N GLU A 54 7.28 -9.21 1.56
CA GLU A 54 6.06 -10.01 1.75
C GLU A 54 4.80 -9.13 1.81
N ILE A 55 4.83 -8.05 2.58
CA ILE A 55 3.73 -7.07 2.63
C ILE A 55 3.53 -6.40 1.26
N GLY A 56 4.60 -6.11 0.53
CA GLY A 56 4.51 -5.64 -0.86
C GLY A 56 3.81 -6.63 -1.80
N ARG A 57 4.13 -7.92 -1.69
CA ARG A 57 3.53 -9.00 -2.49
C ARG A 57 2.01 -9.16 -2.27
N SER A 58 1.49 -8.76 -1.10
CA SER A 58 0.05 -8.79 -0.82
C SER A 58 -0.78 -8.00 -1.83
N LEU A 59 -0.24 -6.92 -2.41
CA LEU A 59 -0.92 -6.13 -3.43
C LEU A 59 -1.14 -6.93 -4.71
N VAL A 60 -0.13 -7.68 -5.16
CA VAL A 60 -0.19 -8.51 -6.37
C VAL A 60 -1.11 -9.71 -6.16
N ALA A 61 -1.10 -10.27 -4.94
CA ALA A 61 -2.03 -11.32 -4.54
C ALA A 61 -3.48 -10.83 -4.36
N ARG A 62 -3.75 -9.53 -4.59
CA ARG A 62 -5.07 -8.88 -4.41
C ARG A 62 -5.64 -9.09 -3.02
N VAL A 63 -4.77 -9.11 -2.00
CA VAL A 63 -5.20 -9.12 -0.61
C VAL A 63 -5.88 -7.80 -0.33
N VAL A 64 -7.16 -7.87 0.06
CA VAL A 64 -7.94 -6.71 0.47
C VAL A 64 -7.37 -6.17 1.78
N ASP A 65 -7.49 -4.85 2.01
CA ASP A 65 -6.92 -4.18 3.18
C ASP A 65 -7.28 -4.85 4.52
N GLU A 66 -8.51 -5.32 4.70
CA GLU A 66 -8.91 -6.05 5.92
C GLU A 66 -8.15 -7.37 6.11
N GLY A 67 -7.82 -8.07 5.02
CA GLY A 67 -6.95 -9.25 5.09
C GLY A 67 -5.53 -8.89 5.52
N LEU A 68 -5.04 -7.71 5.15
CA LEU A 68 -3.73 -7.20 5.56
C LEU A 68 -3.72 -6.76 7.03
N VAL A 69 -4.79 -6.11 7.49
CA VAL A 69 -4.99 -5.76 8.91
C VAL A 69 -4.98 -7.02 9.77
N GLY A 70 -5.76 -8.03 9.39
CA GLY A 70 -5.82 -9.30 10.13
C GLY A 70 -4.46 -9.99 10.21
N LYS A 71 -3.70 -10.03 9.11
CA LYS A 71 -2.34 -10.57 9.10
C LYS A 71 -1.41 -9.82 10.04
N LEU A 72 -1.37 -8.49 9.92
CA LEU A 72 -0.51 -7.66 10.77
C LEU A 72 -0.87 -7.80 12.25
N ARG A 73 -2.16 -7.86 12.59
CA ARG A 73 -2.60 -8.11 13.96
C ARG A 73 -2.07 -9.45 14.46
N SER A 74 -2.21 -10.53 13.70
CA SER A 74 -1.67 -11.84 14.09
C SER A 74 -0.15 -11.83 14.27
N ASP A 75 0.59 -11.14 13.39
CA ASP A 75 2.04 -11.00 13.51
C ASP A 75 2.43 -10.20 14.76
N PHE A 76 1.68 -9.15 15.10
CA PHE A 76 1.90 -8.34 16.30
C PHE A 76 1.57 -9.12 17.58
N GLU A 77 0.41 -9.79 17.64
CA GLU A 77 0.01 -10.64 18.76
C GLU A 77 1.06 -11.74 19.03
N ALA A 78 1.57 -12.38 17.97
CA ALA A 78 2.60 -13.42 18.08
C ALA A 78 3.95 -12.91 18.64
N ASN A 79 4.22 -11.61 18.52
CA ASN A 79 5.44 -10.96 19.01
C ASN A 79 5.19 -10.11 20.27
N GLY A 80 4.01 -10.19 20.88
CA GLY A 80 3.68 -9.47 22.12
C GLY A 80 3.49 -7.97 21.94
N VAL A 81 3.21 -7.51 20.72
CA VAL A 81 2.89 -6.10 20.42
C VAL A 81 1.38 -5.92 20.49
N ASP A 82 0.90 -5.15 21.47
CA ASP A 82 -0.53 -4.84 21.63
C ASP A 82 -0.95 -3.68 20.74
N LEU A 83 -1.48 -4.01 19.56
CA LEU A 83 -2.06 -3.07 18.61
C LEU A 83 -3.45 -3.54 18.20
N SER A 84 -4.44 -2.68 18.40
CA SER A 84 -5.80 -2.91 17.92
C SER A 84 -5.90 -2.78 16.40
N ASP A 85 -6.88 -3.46 15.81
CA ASP A 85 -7.20 -3.32 14.38
C ASP A 85 -7.41 -1.85 13.98
N GLU A 86 -8.02 -1.04 14.87
CA GLU A 86 -8.25 0.38 14.62
C GLU A 86 -6.96 1.18 14.51
N GLN A 87 -5.98 0.93 15.39
CA GLN A 87 -4.66 1.57 15.29
C GLN A 87 -3.95 1.18 13.99
N ILE A 88 -4.09 -0.07 13.55
CA ILE A 88 -3.52 -0.55 12.29
C ILE A 88 -4.19 0.16 11.10
N ARG A 89 -5.53 0.27 11.09
CA ARG A 89 -6.28 0.98 10.04
C ARG A 89 -5.92 2.46 9.98
N GLN A 90 -5.85 3.12 11.14
CA GLN A 90 -5.42 4.51 11.22
C GLN A 90 -4.01 4.66 10.62
N LYS A 91 -3.09 3.74 10.94
CA LYS A 91 -1.75 3.79 10.39
C LYS A 91 -1.72 3.58 8.88
N MET A 92 -2.53 2.65 8.36
CA MET A 92 -2.68 2.45 6.91
C MET A 92 -3.18 3.71 6.20
N ALA A 93 -4.14 4.45 6.80
CA ALA A 93 -4.64 5.70 6.25
C ALA A 93 -3.57 6.81 6.23
N GLU A 94 -2.82 6.97 7.33
CA GLU A 94 -1.68 7.90 7.39
C GLU A 94 -0.63 7.60 6.32
N LEU A 95 -0.28 6.32 6.16
CA LEU A 95 0.70 5.88 5.17
C LEU A 95 0.19 6.02 3.73
N MET A 96 -1.13 5.92 3.51
CA MET A 96 -1.72 6.17 2.21
C MET A 96 -1.61 7.65 1.83
N ALA A 97 -1.88 8.56 2.77
CA ALA A 97 -1.68 9.99 2.56
C ALA A 97 -0.21 10.30 2.24
N ALA A 98 0.73 9.72 2.99
CA ALA A 98 2.16 9.87 2.74
C ALA A 98 2.57 9.30 1.37
N ALA A 99 2.05 8.14 0.98
CA ALA A 99 2.32 7.51 -0.31
C ALA A 99 1.86 8.38 -1.49
N MET A 100 0.67 8.98 -1.39
CA MET A 100 0.15 9.88 -2.41
C MET A 100 1.03 11.13 -2.58
N ILE A 101 1.49 11.71 -1.47
CA ILE A 101 2.43 12.86 -1.50
C ILE A 101 3.72 12.45 -2.22
N GLN A 102 4.28 11.29 -1.89
CA GLN A 102 5.55 10.81 -2.45
C GLN A 102 5.46 10.53 -3.96
N ILE A 103 4.35 9.98 -4.43
CA ILE A 103 4.17 9.73 -5.87
C ILE A 103 4.01 11.05 -6.62
N ARG A 104 3.24 11.98 -6.05
CA ARG A 104 3.10 13.32 -6.62
C ARG A 104 4.46 14.03 -6.68
N SER A 105 5.31 13.89 -5.66
CA SER A 105 6.63 14.53 -5.62
C SER A 105 7.69 13.83 -6.48
N THR A 106 7.52 12.55 -6.80
CA THR A 106 8.48 11.79 -7.64
C THR A 106 8.24 12.01 -9.14
N THR A 107 7.13 12.64 -9.51
CA THR A 107 6.68 12.80 -10.91
C THR A 107 7.01 14.19 -11.49
N TRP A 108 7.97 14.94 -10.93
CA TRP A 108 8.42 16.24 -11.45
C TRP A 108 9.95 16.37 -11.43
#